data_AF-A0A0B1S0X3-F1
#
_entry.id   AF-A0A0B1S0X3-F1
#
_cell.length_a   1.000
_cell.length_b   1.000
_cell.length_c   1.000
_cell.angle_alpha   90.00
_cell.angle_beta   90.00
_cell.angle_gamma   90.00
#
_symmetry.space_group_name_H-M   'P 1'
#
loop_
_entity.id
_entity.type
_entity.pdbx_description
1 polymer ?
#
loop_
_entity_poly.entity_id
_entity_poly.type
_entity_poly.pdbx_seq_one_letter_code
_entity_poly.pdbx_strand_id
1 'polypeptide(L)'
;ISSYYAESLFLASRFADKIVYYLLHKIQSVVDMQKLGAINVLRHLLNSAGQYMEDKRSLLMMGLRKLLAPENVTSTKVKRAIVQLCVALSDHAYVDAEGGDHVIAFLVRNLVPPTEQETQGRRVETDVAGTNQLRTQCGQALNTIASTCVCANKLLWPYLFEFICMERYFPVVGDLCKCLRTLVARELEAGRELDFETGFDNARVAGNHAVLARLFVCLCNAPLNGLLARRAREGFGLLRALSSWFNPAMTEV
;
A
#
# COMPACT_ATOMS: atom_id res chain seq x y z
N ILE A 1 -18.12 21.12 -37.70
CA ILE A 1 -17.22 19.99 -37.34
C ILE A 1 -16.84 20.06 -35.86
N SER A 2 -16.30 21.17 -35.34
CA SER A 2 -15.94 21.32 -33.90
C SER A 2 -17.09 21.05 -32.89
N SER A 3 -18.33 21.47 -33.17
CA SER A 3 -19.48 21.26 -32.26
C SER A 3 -19.90 19.79 -32.10
N TYR A 4 -19.88 19.00 -33.17
CA TYR A 4 -20.29 17.59 -33.14
C TYR A 4 -19.30 16.71 -32.36
N TYR A 5 -18.01 17.00 -32.47
CA TYR A 5 -16.98 16.33 -31.68
C TYR A 5 -17.09 16.71 -30.20
N ALA A 6 -17.40 17.97 -29.89
CA ALA A 6 -17.63 18.42 -28.51
C ALA A 6 -18.84 17.74 -27.86
N GLU A 7 -19.96 17.63 -28.58
CA GLU A 7 -21.15 16.90 -28.08
C GLU A 7 -20.89 15.40 -27.92
N SER A 8 -20.20 14.78 -28.88
CA SER A 8 -19.84 13.35 -28.81
C SER A 8 -18.91 13.07 -27.62
N LEU A 9 -17.93 13.95 -27.37
CA LEU A 9 -17.02 13.85 -26.22
C LEU A 9 -17.77 14.05 -24.89
N PHE A 10 -18.71 15.00 -24.85
CA PHE A 10 -19.54 15.25 -23.67
C PHE A 10 -20.45 14.07 -23.34
N LEU A 11 -21.09 13.46 -24.35
CA LEU A 11 -21.92 12.27 -24.18
C LEU A 11 -21.10 11.05 -23.72
N ALA A 12 -19.90 10.87 -24.29
CA ALA A 12 -18.98 9.81 -23.87
C ALA A 12 -18.55 9.97 -22.40
N SER A 13 -18.24 11.20 -21.97
CA SER A 13 -17.89 11.49 -20.57
C SER A 13 -19.06 11.20 -19.60
N ARG A 14 -20.28 11.67 -19.92
CA ARG A 14 -21.50 11.39 -19.15
C ARG A 14 -21.81 9.90 -19.03
N PHE A 15 -21.50 9.11 -20.05
CA PHE A 15 -21.67 7.67 -20.01
C PHE A 15 -20.61 7.00 -19.12
N ALA A 16 -19.36 7.46 -19.19
CA ALA A 16 -18.30 7.01 -18.29
C ALA A 16 -18.65 7.28 -16.81
N ASP A 17 -19.22 8.45 -16.48
CA ASP A 17 -19.69 8.75 -15.13
C ASP A 17 -20.69 7.71 -14.64
N LYS A 18 -21.72 7.41 -15.43
CA LYS A 18 -22.75 6.42 -15.07
C LYS A 18 -22.15 5.04 -14.82
N ILE A 19 -21.17 4.62 -15.64
CA ILE A 19 -20.45 3.36 -15.43
C ILE A 19 -19.70 3.40 -14.11
N VAL A 20 -18.94 4.47 -13.83
CA VAL A 20 -18.17 4.60 -12.59
C VAL A 20 -19.06 4.56 -11.36
N TYR A 21 -20.15 5.33 -11.35
CA TYR A 21 -21.15 5.29 -10.28
C TYR A 21 -21.76 3.90 -10.09
N TYR A 22 -22.12 3.23 -11.19
CA TYR A 22 -22.65 1.86 -11.13
C TYR A 22 -21.64 0.89 -10.53
N LEU A 23 -20.37 0.96 -10.95
CA LEU A 23 -19.31 0.10 -10.42
C LEU A 23 -19.05 0.37 -8.94
N LEU A 24 -18.95 1.63 -8.52
CA LEU A 24 -18.77 2.00 -7.12
C LEU A 24 -19.94 1.51 -6.26
N HIS A 25 -21.17 1.60 -6.76
CA HIS A 25 -22.34 1.03 -6.09
C HIS A 25 -22.23 -0.51 -5.97
N LYS A 26 -21.83 -1.21 -7.04
CA LYS A 26 -21.67 -2.68 -7.02
C LYS A 26 -20.52 -3.16 -6.14
N ILE A 27 -19.45 -2.38 -5.99
CA ILE A 27 -18.35 -2.66 -5.04
C ILE A 27 -18.84 -2.73 -3.59
N GLN A 28 -19.91 -2.00 -3.26
CA GLN A 28 -20.53 -2.01 -1.93
C GLN A 28 -21.55 -3.16 -1.73
N SER A 29 -21.81 -3.98 -2.76
CA SER A 29 -22.76 -5.11 -2.68
C SER A 29 -22.33 -6.13 -1.64
N VAL A 30 -23.24 -6.68 -0.84
CA VAL A 30 -22.90 -7.79 0.09
C VAL A 30 -22.53 -9.09 -0.61
N VAL A 31 -22.77 -9.21 -1.92
CA VAL A 31 -22.50 -10.40 -2.73
C VAL A 31 -21.09 -10.35 -3.29
N ASP A 32 -20.20 -11.22 -2.81
CA ASP A 32 -18.79 -11.26 -3.20
C ASP A 32 -18.55 -11.37 -4.72
N MET A 33 -19.34 -12.16 -5.44
CA MET A 33 -19.20 -12.26 -6.91
C MET A 33 -19.50 -10.93 -7.61
N GLN A 34 -20.47 -10.16 -7.11
CA GLN A 34 -20.77 -8.82 -7.65
C GLN A 34 -19.66 -7.83 -7.32
N LYS A 35 -19.13 -7.85 -6.08
CA LYS A 35 -17.96 -7.05 -5.70
C LYS A 35 -16.77 -7.36 -6.61
N LEU A 36 -16.44 -8.64 -6.79
CA LEU A 36 -15.33 -9.09 -7.63
C LEU A 36 -15.48 -8.63 -9.08
N GLY A 37 -16.67 -8.79 -9.67
CA GLY A 37 -16.96 -8.33 -11.02
C GLY A 37 -16.71 -6.82 -11.15
N ALA A 38 -17.26 -6.03 -10.22
CA ALA A 38 -17.11 -4.59 -10.24
C ALA A 38 -15.65 -4.14 -10.05
N ILE A 39 -14.91 -4.74 -9.11
CA ILE A 39 -13.48 -4.46 -8.88
C ILE A 39 -12.65 -4.78 -10.14
N ASN A 40 -12.90 -5.92 -10.77
CA ASN A 40 -12.14 -6.33 -11.96
C ASN A 40 -12.42 -5.42 -13.15
N VAL A 41 -13.67 -5.04 -13.38
CA VAL A 41 -14.03 -4.08 -14.44
C VAL A 41 -13.42 -2.72 -14.15
N LEU A 42 -13.49 -2.22 -12.92
CA LEU A 42 -12.89 -0.95 -12.55
C LEU A 42 -11.37 -0.96 -12.77
N ARG A 43 -10.68 -2.00 -12.31
CA ARG A 43 -9.24 -2.18 -12.54
C ARG A 43 -8.91 -2.20 -14.03
N HIS A 44 -9.72 -2.89 -14.84
CA HIS A 44 -9.51 -2.92 -16.28
C HIS A 44 -9.66 -1.54 -16.92
N LEU A 45 -10.69 -0.77 -16.52
CA LEU A 45 -10.91 0.60 -16.99
C LEU A 45 -9.75 1.53 -16.62
N LEU A 46 -9.19 1.41 -15.41
CA LEU A 46 -8.00 2.18 -15.02
C LEU A 46 -6.82 1.87 -15.95
N ASN A 47 -6.60 0.59 -16.25
CA ASN A 47 -5.47 0.16 -17.09
C ASN A 47 -5.64 0.46 -18.58
N SER A 48 -6.87 0.46 -19.11
CA SER A 48 -7.14 0.68 -20.54
C SER A 48 -7.51 2.12 -20.90
N ALA A 49 -8.04 2.88 -19.95
CA ALA A 49 -8.64 4.20 -20.18
C ALA A 49 -8.24 5.25 -19.12
N GLY A 50 -7.09 5.10 -18.46
CA GLY A 50 -6.64 5.95 -17.34
C GLY A 50 -6.70 7.45 -17.60
N GLN A 51 -6.38 7.90 -18.83
CA GLN A 51 -6.43 9.32 -19.23
C GLN A 51 -7.84 9.93 -19.25
N TYR A 52 -8.89 9.11 -19.43
CA TYR A 52 -10.29 9.55 -19.47
C TYR A 52 -10.98 9.50 -18.10
N MET A 53 -10.22 9.09 -17.08
CA MET A 53 -10.69 8.82 -15.73
C MET A 53 -10.04 9.79 -14.72
N GLU A 54 -9.12 10.66 -15.16
CA GLU A 54 -8.35 11.55 -14.28
C GLU A 54 -9.23 12.54 -13.51
N ASP A 55 -10.26 13.06 -14.16
CA ASP A 55 -11.29 13.92 -13.57
C ASP A 55 -12.14 13.22 -12.50
N LYS A 56 -12.10 11.88 -12.46
CA LYS A 56 -12.87 11.02 -11.55
C LYS A 56 -12.02 10.47 -10.39
N ARG A 57 -10.75 10.88 -10.27
CA ARG A 57 -9.81 10.44 -9.20
C ARG A 57 -10.43 10.56 -7.80
N SER A 58 -10.90 11.76 -7.44
CA SER A 58 -11.49 12.02 -6.11
C SER A 58 -12.75 11.19 -5.86
N LEU A 59 -13.65 11.08 -6.86
CA LEU A 59 -14.86 10.27 -6.76
C LEU A 59 -14.54 8.79 -6.52
N LEU A 60 -13.56 8.24 -7.25
CA LEU A 60 -13.11 6.87 -7.07
C LEU A 60 -12.53 6.65 -5.67
N MET A 61 -11.61 7.50 -5.23
CA MET A 61 -11.00 7.36 -3.90
C MET A 61 -12.04 7.46 -2.78
N MET A 62 -12.98 8.40 -2.89
CA MET A 62 -14.10 8.54 -1.95
C MET A 62 -14.99 7.29 -1.95
N GLY A 63 -15.35 6.76 -3.13
CA GLY A 63 -16.19 5.56 -3.25
C GLY A 63 -15.52 4.27 -2.77
N LEU A 64 -14.19 4.20 -2.85
CA LEU A 64 -13.39 3.06 -2.41
C LEU A 64 -13.01 3.12 -0.93
N ARG A 65 -13.18 4.27 -0.25
CA ARG A 65 -12.81 4.45 1.15
C ARG A 65 -13.35 3.35 2.06
N LYS A 66 -14.66 3.06 1.97
CA LYS A 66 -15.30 1.98 2.74
C LYS A 66 -14.76 0.59 2.40
N LEU A 67 -14.33 0.36 1.16
CA LEU A 67 -13.76 -0.93 0.73
C LEU A 67 -12.38 -1.17 1.36
N LEU A 68 -11.59 -0.12 1.52
CA LEU A 68 -10.22 -0.17 2.07
C LEU A 68 -10.19 -0.11 3.61
N ALA A 69 -11.28 0.37 4.20
CA ALA A 69 -11.42 0.63 5.63
C ALA A 69 -11.17 -0.62 6.53
N PRO A 70 -10.68 -0.41 7.76
CA PRO A 70 -10.41 -1.49 8.70
C PRO A 70 -11.61 -2.42 8.95
N GLU A 71 -12.79 -1.84 8.99
CA GLU A 71 -14.05 -2.47 9.38
C GLU A 71 -14.66 -3.31 8.25
N ASN A 72 -14.15 -3.21 7.02
CA ASN A 72 -14.68 -3.96 5.89
C ASN A 72 -14.37 -5.47 6.04
N VAL A 73 -15.43 -6.24 6.26
CA VAL A 73 -15.39 -7.70 6.30
C VAL A 73 -15.76 -8.24 4.92
N THR A 74 -14.81 -8.86 4.23
CA THR A 74 -15.01 -9.50 2.93
C THR A 74 -14.07 -10.70 2.77
N SER A 75 -14.37 -11.60 1.84
CA SER A 75 -13.56 -12.81 1.66
C SER A 75 -12.14 -12.50 1.21
N THR A 76 -11.24 -13.44 1.49
CA THR A 76 -9.85 -13.40 1.00
C THR A 76 -9.79 -13.26 -0.52
N LYS A 77 -10.73 -13.85 -1.25
CA LYS A 77 -10.84 -13.72 -2.71
C LYS A 77 -11.08 -12.27 -3.14
N VAL A 78 -12.02 -11.57 -2.48
CA VAL A 78 -12.27 -10.14 -2.74
C VAL A 78 -11.07 -9.30 -2.35
N LYS A 79 -10.45 -9.55 -1.19
CA LYS A 79 -9.25 -8.82 -0.75
C LYS A 79 -8.11 -8.91 -1.76
N ARG A 80 -7.87 -10.09 -2.34
CA ARG A 80 -6.87 -10.26 -3.40
C ARG A 80 -7.18 -9.43 -4.64
N ALA A 81 -8.45 -9.31 -5.03
CA ALA A 81 -8.84 -8.43 -6.12
C ALA A 81 -8.63 -6.94 -5.76
N ILE A 82 -8.89 -6.55 -4.50
CA ILE A 82 -8.61 -5.20 -4.00
C ILE A 82 -7.11 -4.88 -4.06
N VAL A 83 -6.23 -5.83 -3.69
CA VAL A 83 -4.77 -5.64 -3.79
C VAL A 83 -4.36 -5.28 -5.23
N GLN A 84 -4.94 -5.98 -6.21
CA GLN A 84 -4.65 -5.70 -7.62
C GLN A 84 -5.21 -4.35 -8.09
N LEU A 85 -6.36 -3.93 -7.54
CA LEU A 85 -6.91 -2.60 -7.77
C LEU A 85 -5.99 -1.51 -7.15
N CYS A 86 -5.42 -1.76 -5.97
CA CYS A 86 -4.49 -0.83 -5.31
C CYS A 86 -3.24 -0.57 -6.17
N VAL A 87 -2.68 -1.61 -6.80
CA VAL A 87 -1.56 -1.47 -7.73
C VAL A 87 -1.96 -0.61 -8.94
N ALA A 88 -3.10 -0.92 -9.57
CA ALA A 88 -3.59 -0.13 -10.70
C ALA A 88 -3.85 1.34 -10.34
N LEU A 89 -4.45 1.62 -9.18
CA LEU A 89 -4.63 2.99 -8.68
C LEU A 89 -3.29 3.72 -8.50
N SER A 90 -2.27 2.99 -8.05
CA SER A 90 -0.93 3.55 -7.82
C SER A 90 -0.19 3.83 -9.12
N ASP A 91 -0.26 2.92 -10.09
CA ASP A 91 0.40 3.07 -11.40
C ASP A 91 -0.10 4.30 -12.17
N HIS A 92 -1.39 4.62 -12.04
CA HIS A 92 -2.00 5.79 -12.70
C HIS A 92 -2.05 7.05 -11.83
N ALA A 93 -1.31 7.06 -10.71
CA ALA A 93 -1.22 8.16 -9.74
C ALA A 93 -2.57 8.63 -9.15
N TYR A 94 -3.58 7.75 -9.07
CA TYR A 94 -4.88 8.08 -8.46
C TYR A 94 -4.77 8.28 -6.95
N VAL A 95 -3.76 7.68 -6.36
CA VAL A 95 -3.41 7.76 -4.94
C VAL A 95 -2.76 9.08 -4.52
N ASP A 96 -2.32 9.93 -5.47
CA ASP A 96 -1.87 11.31 -5.16
C ASP A 96 -3.06 12.21 -4.78
N ALA A 97 -4.28 11.80 -5.12
CA ALA A 97 -5.50 12.42 -4.58
C ALA A 97 -5.77 11.93 -3.14
N GLU A 98 -6.56 12.69 -2.37
CA GLU A 98 -6.97 12.31 -1.00
C GLU A 98 -7.40 10.83 -0.94
N GLY A 99 -6.75 10.04 -0.08
CA GLY A 99 -7.06 8.63 0.13
C GLY A 99 -5.94 7.63 -0.18
N GLY A 100 -4.77 8.06 -0.66
CA GLY A 100 -3.61 7.17 -0.85
C GLY A 100 -3.16 6.45 0.42
N ASP A 101 -3.30 7.10 1.58
CA ASP A 101 -3.12 6.53 2.91
C ASP A 101 -3.99 5.28 3.16
N HIS A 102 -5.25 5.30 2.72
CA HIS A 102 -6.17 4.15 2.87
C HIS A 102 -5.69 2.94 2.04
N VAL A 103 -5.07 3.18 0.89
CA VAL A 103 -4.49 2.13 0.05
C VAL A 103 -3.31 1.48 0.77
N ILE A 104 -2.37 2.29 1.26
CA ILE A 104 -1.19 1.78 1.97
C ILE A 104 -1.60 1.08 3.27
N ALA A 105 -2.50 1.67 4.06
CA ALA A 105 -3.04 1.07 5.28
C ALA A 105 -3.71 -0.28 5.01
N PHE A 106 -4.48 -0.40 3.92
CA PHE A 106 -5.09 -1.67 3.53
C PHE A 106 -4.03 -2.73 3.22
N LEU A 107 -3.00 -2.39 2.44
CA LEU A 107 -1.92 -3.32 2.07
C LEU A 107 -1.13 -3.77 3.31
N VAL A 108 -0.69 -2.82 4.13
CA VAL A 108 0.11 -3.08 5.34
C VAL A 108 -0.69 -3.90 6.35
N ARG A 109 -1.97 -3.59 6.57
CA ARG A 109 -2.83 -4.39 7.47
C ARG A 109 -3.04 -5.82 7.00
N ASN A 110 -3.24 -6.05 5.70
CA ASN A 110 -3.45 -7.40 5.16
C ASN A 110 -2.13 -8.13 4.86
N LEU A 111 -0.98 -7.48 5.07
CA LEU A 111 0.34 -8.10 5.08
C LEU A 111 0.61 -8.83 6.40
N VAL A 112 0.07 -8.32 7.51
CA VAL A 112 0.26 -8.89 8.86
C VAL A 112 -0.54 -10.19 9.01
N PRO A 113 0.03 -11.25 9.61
CA PRO A 113 -0.75 -12.42 10.02
C PRO A 113 -1.89 -12.04 10.99
N PRO A 114 -3.02 -12.78 10.97
CA PRO A 114 -4.06 -12.58 11.98
C PRO A 114 -3.51 -12.91 13.37
N THR A 115 -3.99 -12.20 14.39
CA THR A 115 -3.67 -12.54 15.79
C THR A 115 -4.36 -13.82 16.22
N GLU A 116 -3.88 -14.44 17.30
CA GLU A 116 -4.54 -15.62 17.89
C GLU A 116 -6.00 -15.33 18.26
N GLN A 117 -6.28 -14.13 18.80
CA GLN A 117 -7.63 -13.68 19.11
C GLN A 117 -8.53 -13.57 17.86
N GLU A 118 -8.02 -13.01 16.76
CA GLU A 118 -8.74 -12.92 15.48
C GLU A 118 -8.99 -14.29 14.85
N THR A 119 -8.12 -15.25 15.13
CA THR A 119 -8.24 -16.62 14.64
C THR A 119 -9.28 -17.41 15.45
N GLN A 120 -9.31 -17.24 16.78
CA GLN A 120 -10.27 -17.90 17.66
C GLN A 120 -11.72 -17.42 17.48
N GLY A 121 -11.92 -16.13 17.14
CA GLY A 121 -13.24 -15.57 16.86
C GLY A 121 -13.86 -16.07 15.54
N ARG A 122 -13.04 -16.60 14.63
CA ARG A 122 -13.47 -17.17 13.34
C ARG A 122 -13.57 -18.69 13.48
N ARG A 123 -14.70 -19.19 13.99
CA ARG A 123 -15.04 -20.63 14.05
C ARG A 123 -15.24 -21.31 12.68
N VAL A 124 -14.57 -20.83 11.63
CA VAL A 124 -14.64 -21.36 10.26
C VAL A 124 -13.24 -21.80 9.88
N GLU A 125 -13.11 -22.97 9.24
CA GLU A 125 -11.88 -23.44 8.59
C GLU A 125 -11.17 -22.28 7.92
N THR A 126 -10.12 -21.77 8.56
CA THR A 126 -9.40 -20.63 8.04
C THR A 126 -8.65 -21.12 6.83
N ASP A 127 -8.97 -20.60 5.65
CA ASP A 127 -8.20 -20.83 4.42
C ASP A 127 -6.80 -20.24 4.62
N VAL A 128 -5.93 -21.02 5.26
CA VAL A 128 -4.55 -20.65 5.59
C VAL A 128 -3.79 -20.38 4.31
N ALA A 129 -4.00 -21.21 3.27
CA ALA A 129 -3.36 -21.05 1.97
C ALA A 129 -3.75 -19.72 1.31
N GLY A 130 -5.05 -19.40 1.24
CA GLY A 130 -5.54 -18.14 0.68
C GLY A 130 -5.07 -16.93 1.49
N THR A 131 -5.02 -17.04 2.82
CA THR A 131 -4.52 -15.96 3.68
C THR A 131 -3.02 -15.74 3.47
N ASN A 132 -2.23 -16.80 3.37
CA ASN A 132 -0.80 -16.71 3.07
C ASN A 132 -0.57 -16.09 1.68
N GLN A 133 -1.36 -16.49 0.68
CA GLN A 133 -1.31 -15.91 -0.66
C GLN A 133 -1.66 -14.42 -0.65
N LEU A 134 -2.68 -14.01 0.11
CA LEU A 134 -3.04 -12.60 0.27
C LEU A 134 -1.86 -11.79 0.85
N ARG A 135 -1.22 -12.28 1.91
CA ARG A 135 -0.05 -11.59 2.51
C ARG A 135 1.08 -11.42 1.49
N THR A 136 1.41 -12.49 0.76
CA THR A 136 2.42 -12.42 -0.31
C THR A 136 2.04 -11.39 -1.38
N GLN A 137 0.78 -11.36 -1.80
CA GLN A 137 0.31 -10.37 -2.78
C GLN A 137 0.35 -8.94 -2.24
N CYS A 138 0.02 -8.71 -0.97
CA CYS A 138 0.15 -7.39 -0.33
C CYS A 138 1.62 -6.93 -0.30
N GLY A 139 2.54 -7.81 0.07
CA GLY A 139 3.97 -7.49 0.12
C GLY A 139 4.55 -7.20 -1.26
N GLN A 140 4.15 -7.98 -2.26
CA GLN A 140 4.50 -7.73 -3.66
C GLN A 140 3.94 -6.39 -4.15
N ALA A 141 2.65 -6.13 -3.91
CA ALA A 141 2.01 -4.87 -4.30
C ALA A 141 2.68 -3.66 -3.65
N LEU A 142 2.95 -3.71 -2.34
CA LEU A 142 3.62 -2.62 -1.63
C LEU A 142 5.02 -2.36 -2.19
N ASN A 143 5.78 -3.42 -2.46
CA ASN A 143 7.10 -3.30 -3.08
C ASN A 143 7.02 -2.78 -4.52
N THR A 144 6.03 -3.20 -5.31
CA THR A 144 5.77 -2.65 -6.66
C THR A 144 5.55 -1.16 -6.56
N ILE A 145 4.62 -0.70 -5.71
CA ILE A 145 4.35 0.72 -5.48
C ILE A 145 5.63 1.47 -5.10
N ALA A 146 6.40 0.95 -4.14
CA ALA A 146 7.66 1.56 -3.71
C ALA A 146 8.69 1.67 -4.84
N SER A 147 8.74 0.70 -5.76
CA SER A 147 9.71 0.68 -6.86
C SER A 147 9.28 1.46 -8.11
N THR A 148 8.00 1.44 -8.47
CA THR A 148 7.54 1.91 -9.79
C THR A 148 6.63 3.13 -9.73
N CYS A 149 5.90 3.36 -8.63
CA CYS A 149 4.96 4.47 -8.56
C CYS A 149 5.72 5.81 -8.54
N VAL A 150 5.27 6.77 -9.35
CA VAL A 150 5.83 8.12 -9.41
C VAL A 150 5.60 8.86 -8.09
N CYS A 151 4.45 8.66 -7.46
CA CYS A 151 4.09 9.28 -6.18
C CYS A 151 4.54 8.46 -4.97
N ALA A 152 5.40 7.44 -5.14
CA ALA A 152 5.76 6.50 -4.07
C ALA A 152 6.31 7.20 -2.82
N ASN A 153 7.19 8.19 -2.97
CA ASN A 153 7.74 8.94 -1.84
C ASN A 153 6.62 9.65 -1.07
N LYS A 154 5.75 10.41 -1.75
CA LYS A 154 4.62 11.10 -1.09
C LYS A 154 3.69 10.15 -0.32
N LEU A 155 3.54 8.91 -0.79
CA LEU A 155 2.60 7.93 -0.22
C LEU A 155 3.17 7.12 0.93
N LEU A 156 4.43 6.74 0.80
CA LEU A 156 5.08 5.76 1.68
C LEU A 156 6.03 6.43 2.67
N TRP A 157 6.58 7.58 2.33
CA TRP A 157 7.51 8.33 3.14
C TRP A 157 6.83 9.61 3.66
N PRO A 158 6.75 9.85 4.99
CA PRO A 158 7.23 9.02 6.11
C PRO A 158 6.22 7.96 6.61
N TYR A 159 5.08 7.78 5.93
CA TYR A 159 3.96 6.98 6.44
C TYR A 159 4.34 5.55 6.91
N LEU A 160 5.28 4.88 6.24
CA LEU A 160 5.72 3.53 6.63
C LEU A 160 6.42 3.49 8.01
N PHE A 161 6.98 4.60 8.48
CA PHE A 161 7.57 4.70 9.82
C PHE A 161 6.53 4.67 10.94
N GLU A 162 5.25 4.97 10.66
CA GLU A 162 4.18 4.77 11.64
C GLU A 162 4.06 3.29 12.07
N PHE A 163 4.46 2.34 11.20
CA PHE A 163 4.26 0.91 11.41
C PHE A 163 5.51 0.19 11.97
N ILE A 164 6.73 0.66 11.68
CA ILE A 164 7.97 -0.05 12.04
C ILE A 164 8.05 -0.33 13.54
N CYS A 165 7.68 0.64 14.36
CA CYS A 165 7.76 0.56 15.82
C CYS A 165 6.51 -0.04 16.48
N MET A 166 5.46 -0.33 15.72
CA MET A 166 4.25 -0.96 16.27
C MET A 166 4.43 -2.47 16.44
N GLU A 167 4.03 -3.01 17.58
CA GLU A 167 4.16 -4.43 17.91
C GLU A 167 3.41 -5.32 16.93
N ARG A 168 2.17 -4.93 16.56
CA ARG A 168 1.33 -5.68 15.61
C ARG A 168 2.02 -5.96 14.28
N TYR A 169 2.87 -5.06 13.81
CA TYR A 169 3.51 -5.13 12.49
C TYR A 169 4.92 -5.75 12.54
N PHE A 170 5.40 -6.15 13.72
CA PHE A 170 6.72 -6.77 13.87
C PHE A 170 6.96 -7.99 12.96
N PRO A 171 5.98 -8.90 12.73
CA PRO A 171 6.19 -10.04 11.83
C PRO A 171 6.51 -9.67 10.38
N VAL A 172 6.19 -8.44 9.97
CA VAL A 172 6.32 -7.96 8.58
C VAL A 172 7.28 -6.79 8.45
N VAL A 173 8.01 -6.44 9.52
CA VAL A 173 8.94 -5.31 9.53
C VAL A 173 10.02 -5.44 8.45
N GLY A 174 10.42 -6.66 8.08
CA GLY A 174 11.36 -6.89 6.99
C GLY A 174 10.82 -6.43 5.63
N ASP A 175 9.53 -6.62 5.36
CA ASP A 175 8.88 -6.14 4.14
C ASP A 175 8.78 -4.60 4.13
N LEU A 176 8.50 -3.99 5.29
CA LEU A 176 8.50 -2.53 5.44
C LEU A 176 9.89 -1.93 5.21
N CYS A 177 10.92 -2.51 5.83
CA CYS A 177 12.31 -2.08 5.67
C CYS A 177 12.77 -2.19 4.22
N LYS A 178 12.38 -3.26 3.51
CA LYS A 178 12.66 -3.41 2.08
C LYS A 178 12.06 -2.27 1.26
N CYS A 179 10.80 -1.91 1.52
CA CYS A 179 10.12 -0.83 0.80
C CYS A 179 10.79 0.52 1.06
N LEU A 180 11.10 0.84 2.32
CA LEU A 180 11.83 2.06 2.68
C LEU A 180 13.21 2.14 2.05
N ARG A 181 13.97 1.03 2.07
CA ARG A 181 15.28 0.95 1.41
C ARG A 181 15.17 1.17 -0.09
N THR A 182 14.08 0.73 -0.71
CA THR A 182 13.82 0.95 -2.14
C THR A 182 13.56 2.43 -2.41
N LEU A 183 12.80 3.12 -1.56
CA LEU A 183 12.59 4.57 -1.67
C LEU A 183 13.89 5.35 -1.51
N VAL A 184 14.68 5.01 -0.49
CA VAL A 184 16.00 5.62 -0.28
C VAL A 184 16.90 5.44 -1.50
N ALA A 185 16.99 4.21 -2.03
CA ALA A 185 17.78 3.95 -3.24
C ALA A 185 17.33 4.82 -4.42
N ARG A 186 16.01 4.98 -4.63
CA ARG A 186 15.46 5.81 -5.71
C ARG A 186 15.78 7.29 -5.57
N GLU A 187 15.79 7.82 -4.35
CA GLU A 187 16.19 9.21 -4.10
C GLU A 187 17.68 9.41 -4.39
N LEU A 188 18.52 8.51 -3.88
CA LEU A 188 19.97 8.57 -4.08
C LEU A 188 20.37 8.40 -5.56
N GLU A 189 19.77 7.44 -6.26
CA GLU A 189 19.97 7.23 -7.71
C GLU A 189 19.60 8.46 -8.53
N ALA A 190 18.63 9.25 -8.05
CA ALA A 190 18.22 10.49 -8.69
C ALA A 190 18.97 11.72 -8.18
N GLY A 191 20.00 11.54 -7.33
CA GLY A 191 20.81 12.62 -6.76
C GLY A 191 20.05 13.56 -5.81
N ARG A 192 18.94 13.09 -5.23
CA ARG A 192 18.15 13.86 -4.25
C ARG A 192 18.55 13.48 -2.82
N GLU A 193 18.45 14.45 -1.93
CA GLU A 193 18.59 14.23 -0.49
C GLU A 193 17.29 13.67 0.10
N LEU A 194 17.43 12.91 1.19
CA LEU A 194 16.28 12.36 1.91
C LEU A 194 15.65 13.45 2.79
N ASP A 195 14.34 13.64 2.64
CA ASP A 195 13.56 14.58 3.45
C ASP A 195 13.15 13.94 4.78
N PHE A 196 13.74 14.37 5.89
CA PHE A 196 13.36 13.93 7.24
C PHE A 196 12.57 14.98 8.02
N GLU A 197 12.05 16.00 7.34
CA GLU A 197 11.30 17.10 7.93
C GLU A 197 9.80 16.93 7.64
N THR A 198 9.43 16.79 6.36
CA THR A 198 8.01 16.77 5.96
C THR A 198 7.28 15.55 6.52
N GLY A 199 6.31 15.78 7.39
CA GLY A 199 5.44 14.76 7.98
C GLY A 199 6.06 13.95 9.13
N PHE A 200 7.33 14.17 9.48
CA PHE A 200 7.98 13.56 10.65
C PHE A 200 7.61 14.25 11.97
N ASP A 201 6.92 15.39 11.90
CA ASP A 201 6.28 16.09 13.03
C ASP A 201 5.02 15.38 13.54
N ASN A 202 4.43 14.48 12.74
CA ASN A 202 3.30 13.66 13.14
C ASN A 202 3.71 12.68 14.26
N ALA A 203 3.05 12.78 15.43
CA ALA A 203 3.33 11.96 16.61
C ALA A 203 3.21 10.44 16.40
N ARG A 204 2.54 9.97 15.34
CA ARG A 204 2.49 8.55 14.98
C ARG A 204 3.75 8.06 14.27
N VAL A 205 4.49 8.96 13.62
CA VAL A 205 5.71 8.62 12.89
C VAL A 205 6.83 8.38 13.90
N ALA A 206 7.49 7.22 13.79
CA ALA A 206 8.57 6.89 14.69
C ALA A 206 9.79 7.78 14.45
N GLY A 207 10.28 8.45 15.51
CA GLY A 207 11.52 9.21 15.47
C GLY A 207 12.76 8.33 15.24
N ASN A 208 13.85 8.96 14.82
CA ASN A 208 15.10 8.30 14.43
C ASN A 208 15.64 7.30 15.49
N HIS A 209 15.67 7.66 16.77
CA HIS A 209 16.16 6.78 17.83
C HIS A 209 15.26 5.55 18.05
N ALA A 210 13.93 5.72 17.93
CA ALA A 210 12.98 4.61 18.04
C ALA A 210 13.11 3.65 16.86
N VAL A 211 13.31 4.18 15.65
CA VAL A 211 13.59 3.39 14.45
C VAL A 211 14.90 2.64 14.62
N LEU A 212 15.98 3.32 15.02
CA LEU A 212 17.30 2.71 15.24
C LEU A 212 17.22 1.54 16.22
N ALA A 213 16.60 1.75 17.39
CA ALA A 213 16.41 0.70 18.39
C ALA A 213 15.63 -0.49 17.82
N ARG A 214 14.57 -0.24 17.05
CA ARG A 214 13.79 -1.30 16.39
C ARG A 214 14.60 -2.06 15.34
N LEU A 215 15.49 -1.39 14.60
CA LEU A 215 16.36 -2.04 13.63
C LEU A 215 17.39 -2.95 14.31
N PHE A 216 17.94 -2.57 15.46
CA PHE A 216 18.77 -3.48 16.26
C PHE A 216 18.02 -4.74 16.70
N VAL A 217 16.77 -4.59 17.16
CA VAL A 217 15.92 -5.74 17.51
C VAL A 217 15.68 -6.67 16.31
N CYS A 218 15.64 -6.13 15.09
CA CYS A 218 15.48 -6.95 13.88
C CYS A 218 16.66 -7.91 13.64
N LEU A 219 17.85 -7.57 14.14
CA LEU A 219 19.08 -8.36 14.01
C LEU A 219 19.14 -9.53 15.02
N CYS A 220 18.38 -9.44 16.11
CA CYS A 220 18.36 -10.48 17.13
C CYS A 220 17.95 -11.84 16.55
N ASN A 221 18.62 -12.89 17.00
CA ASN A 221 18.34 -14.29 16.66
C ASN A 221 18.50 -14.65 15.17
N ALA A 222 19.11 -13.80 14.35
CA ALA A 222 19.55 -14.20 13.03
C ALA A 222 20.93 -14.90 13.10
N PRO A 223 21.21 -15.90 12.25
CA PRO A 223 20.37 -16.45 11.19
C PRO A 223 19.62 -17.74 11.60
N LEU A 224 19.01 -17.82 12.79
CA LEU A 224 18.41 -19.09 13.30
C LEU A 224 17.35 -19.70 12.37
N ASN A 225 16.64 -18.91 11.57
CA ASN A 225 15.75 -19.40 10.51
C ASN A 225 15.62 -18.38 9.37
N GLY A 226 15.05 -18.83 8.24
CA GLY A 226 14.92 -18.02 7.03
C GLY A 226 14.11 -16.73 7.19
N LEU A 227 13.07 -16.73 8.04
CA LEU A 227 12.26 -15.54 8.31
C LEU A 227 13.05 -14.49 9.09
N LEU A 228 13.75 -14.92 10.15
CA LEU A 228 14.61 -14.04 10.96
C LEU A 228 15.81 -13.54 10.14
N ALA A 229 16.39 -14.40 9.29
CA ALA A 229 17.48 -14.01 8.40
C ALA A 229 17.04 -12.96 7.38
N ARG A 230 15.84 -13.11 6.79
CA ARG A 230 15.27 -12.09 5.88
C ARG A 230 15.02 -10.78 6.61
N ARG A 231 14.41 -10.83 7.80
CA ARG A 231 14.16 -9.64 8.62
C ARG A 231 15.46 -8.91 8.98
N ALA A 232 16.47 -9.63 9.45
CA ALA A 232 17.76 -9.06 9.79
C ALA A 232 18.46 -8.45 8.57
N ARG A 233 18.40 -9.12 7.41
CA ARG A 233 18.95 -8.58 6.15
C ARG A 233 18.33 -7.25 5.76
N GLU A 234 17.00 -7.17 5.71
CA GLU A 234 16.32 -5.94 5.30
C GLU A 234 16.43 -4.85 6.38
N GLY A 235 16.41 -5.23 7.66
CA GLY A 235 16.61 -4.31 8.78
C GLY A 235 18.02 -3.71 8.79
N PHE A 236 19.05 -4.53 8.64
CA PHE A 236 20.43 -4.06 8.49
C PHE A 236 20.60 -3.20 7.23
N GLY A 237 20.01 -3.62 6.11
CA GLY A 237 20.04 -2.84 4.86
C GLY A 237 19.44 -1.44 5.02
N LEU A 238 18.33 -1.32 5.76
CA LEU A 238 17.75 0.00 6.07
C LEU A 238 18.61 0.78 7.07
N LEU A 239 19.21 0.11 8.06
CA LEU A 239 20.10 0.75 9.04
C LEU A 239 21.28 1.45 8.36
N ARG A 240 21.88 0.79 7.38
CA ARG A 240 22.94 1.36 6.54
C ARG A 240 22.45 2.52 5.69
N ALA A 241 21.29 2.35 5.05
CA ALA A 241 20.73 3.36 4.15
C ALA A 241 20.33 4.67 4.85
N LEU A 242 20.03 4.60 6.15
CA LEU A 242 19.60 5.75 6.97
C LEU A 242 20.65 6.17 8.00
N SER A 243 21.91 5.77 7.84
CA SER A 243 22.91 5.90 8.89
C SER A 243 23.17 7.36 9.30
N SER A 244 23.20 8.28 8.33
CA SER A 244 23.35 9.73 8.55
C SER A 244 22.17 10.35 9.31
N TRP A 245 20.96 9.80 9.17
CA TRP A 245 19.77 10.24 9.91
C TRP A 245 19.80 9.82 11.38
N PHE A 246 20.40 8.67 11.67
CA PHE A 246 20.56 8.21 13.05
C PHE A 246 21.67 8.95 13.77
N ASN A 247 22.83 9.09 13.13
CA ASN A 247 23.96 9.82 13.66
C ASN A 247 24.93 10.20 12.52
N PRO A 248 25.31 11.48 12.37
CA PRO A 248 26.30 11.90 11.37
C PRO A 248 27.63 11.15 11.43
N ALA A 249 28.01 10.60 12.59
CA ALA A 249 29.22 9.81 12.75
C ALA A 249 29.14 8.38 12.17
N MET A 250 27.94 7.91 11.79
CA MET A 250 27.72 6.55 11.26
C MET A 250 27.85 6.48 9.73
N THR A 251 28.85 7.12 9.12
CA THR A 251 28.98 7.18 7.65
C THR A 251 29.37 5.87 6.97
N GLU A 252 29.80 4.83 7.72
CA GLU A 252 30.30 3.57 7.16
C GLU A 252 29.81 2.32 7.94
N VAL A 253 28.50 2.07 7.95
CA VAL A 253 27.94 0.76 8.37
C VAL A 253 27.63 -0.09 7.15
#